data_AF-K0YZ65-F1
#
_entry.id   AF-K0YZ65-F1
#
_cell.length_a   1.000
_cell.length_b   1.000
_cell.length_c   1.000
_cell.angle_alpha   90.00
_cell.angle_beta   90.00
_cell.angle_gamma   90.00
#
_symmetry.space_group_name_H-M   'P 1'
#
loop_
_entity.id
_entity.type
_entity.pdbx_description
1 polymer ?
#
loop_
_entity_poly.entity_id
_entity_poly.type
_entity_poly.pdbx_seq_one_letter_code
_entity_poly.pdbx_strand_id
1 'polypeptide(L)'
;VVVNLYPFKETILKPDVTYADAVENIDIGGPSMLRSAAKNHASVTVVVDPADYAVVLDELSANDETTYETRQRLAAKVFRHTAAYDALIAEYFTAQVGEAKPEKLTLTYDLKQAMRYGENPQQDADFYQKALPTDYSIASAKQLNGKELSFNNIRDADAAIRIIRDFKDRSTVVALKHMNPCGIGQADDIETAWDYAYES
;
A
#
# COMPACT_ATOMS: atom_id res chain seq x y z
N VAL A 1 -8.46 -23.26 10.80
CA VAL A 1 -7.36 -22.50 11.42
C VAL A 1 -7.65 -21.02 11.23
N VAL A 2 -7.88 -20.27 12.30
CA VAL A 2 -8.17 -18.83 12.25
C VAL A 2 -7.11 -18.12 13.08
N VAL A 3 -6.20 -17.41 12.43
CA VAL A 3 -5.01 -16.80 13.05
C VAL A 3 -4.74 -15.47 12.38
N ASN A 4 -4.60 -14.39 13.14
CA ASN A 4 -4.01 -13.14 12.69
C ASN A 4 -2.59 -13.02 13.28
N LEU A 5 -1.75 -12.19 12.65
CA LEU A 5 -0.39 -11.95 13.09
C LEU A 5 -0.32 -10.77 14.05
N TYR A 6 0.74 -10.72 14.85
CA TYR A 6 1.04 -9.53 15.65
C TYR A 6 1.20 -8.30 14.75
N PRO A 7 0.75 -7.12 15.21
CA PRO A 7 0.69 -5.91 14.40
C PRO A 7 2.09 -5.25 14.29
N PHE A 8 3.02 -5.93 13.60
CA PHE A 8 4.40 -5.48 13.45
C PHE A 8 4.47 -4.13 12.75
N LYS A 9 3.71 -3.96 11.67
CA LYS A 9 3.57 -2.70 10.92
C LYS A 9 3.17 -1.54 11.83
N GLU A 10 2.12 -1.72 12.62
CA GLU A 10 1.59 -0.71 13.52
C GLU A 10 2.59 -0.43 14.66
N THR A 11 3.36 -1.43 15.07
CA THR A 11 4.39 -1.29 16.11
C THR A 11 5.53 -0.41 15.63
N ILE A 12 6.10 -0.68 14.44
CA ILE A 12 7.24 0.08 13.90
C ILE A 12 6.87 1.51 13.45
N LEU A 13 5.57 1.82 13.33
CA LEU A 13 5.08 3.16 13.03
C LEU A 13 4.85 4.04 14.27
N LYS A 14 5.01 3.49 15.50
CA LYS A 14 4.89 4.28 16.73
C LYS A 14 6.12 5.21 16.89
N PRO A 15 5.94 6.48 17.31
CA PRO A 15 7.04 7.44 17.43
C PRO A 15 8.21 7.00 18.33
N ASP A 16 7.90 6.31 19.42
CA ASP A 16 8.86 5.93 20.47
C ASP A 16 9.16 4.43 20.50
N VAL A 17 8.98 3.72 19.38
CA VAL A 17 9.24 2.28 19.29
C VAL A 17 10.74 2.00 19.43
N THR A 18 11.10 1.11 20.35
CA THR A 18 12.48 0.63 20.46
C THR A 18 12.72 -0.57 19.54
N TYR A 19 14.00 -0.87 19.27
CA TYR A 19 14.37 -2.10 18.57
C TYR A 19 13.86 -3.35 19.29
N ALA A 20 13.92 -3.36 20.63
CA ALA A 20 13.41 -4.47 21.43
C ALA A 20 11.89 -4.62 21.26
N ASP A 21 11.13 -3.52 21.27
CA ASP A 21 9.68 -3.57 21.04
C ASP A 21 9.33 -4.12 19.65
N ALA A 22 10.10 -3.74 18.63
CA ALA A 22 9.91 -4.26 17.28
C ALA A 22 10.17 -5.78 17.23
N VAL A 23 11.27 -6.25 17.81
CA VAL A 23 11.64 -7.67 17.86
C VAL A 23 10.61 -8.51 18.61
N GLU A 24 10.11 -8.03 19.76
CA GLU A 24 9.07 -8.71 20.54
C GLU A 24 7.73 -8.84 19.79
N ASN A 25 7.49 -7.97 18.79
CA ASN A 25 6.27 -8.00 17.96
C ASN A 25 6.43 -8.82 16.67
N ILE A 26 7.53 -9.57 16.52
CA ILE A 26 7.69 -10.53 15.43
C ILE A 26 7.05 -11.86 15.84
N ASP A 27 5.97 -12.23 15.14
CA ASP A 27 5.25 -13.47 15.37
C ASP A 27 5.95 -14.64 14.67
N ILE A 28 6.28 -15.68 15.43
CA ILE A 28 6.90 -16.92 14.92
C ILE A 28 5.84 -18.02 14.72
N GLY A 29 4.90 -18.11 15.66
CA GLY A 29 3.89 -19.18 15.69
C GLY A 29 2.79 -18.96 14.65
N GLY A 30 2.33 -17.71 14.53
CA GLY A 30 1.27 -17.31 13.61
C GLY A 30 1.59 -17.66 12.15
N PRO A 31 2.72 -17.20 11.58
CA PRO A 31 3.09 -17.54 10.21
C PRO A 31 3.30 -19.04 10.00
N SER A 32 3.85 -19.74 11.00
CA SER A 32 4.04 -21.19 10.95
C SER A 32 2.71 -21.95 10.83
N MET A 33 1.73 -21.62 11.68
CA MET A 33 0.38 -22.22 11.65
C MET A 33 -0.36 -21.88 10.36
N LEU A 34 -0.32 -20.61 9.95
CA LEU A 34 -0.96 -20.13 8.73
C LEU A 34 -0.41 -20.83 7.48
N ARG A 35 0.91 -20.90 7.33
CA ARG A 35 1.56 -21.56 6.18
C ARG A 35 1.27 -23.05 6.13
N SER A 36 1.27 -23.73 7.29
CA SER A 36 0.90 -25.15 7.38
C SER A 36 -0.54 -25.39 6.93
N ALA A 37 -1.48 -24.57 7.42
CA ALA A 37 -2.90 -24.67 7.06
C ALA A 37 -3.15 -24.34 5.58
N ALA A 38 -2.54 -23.27 5.07
CA ALA A 38 -2.65 -22.87 3.66
C ALA A 38 -2.06 -23.91 2.71
N LYS A 39 -0.92 -24.53 3.06
CA LYS A 39 -0.37 -25.67 2.32
C LYS A 39 -1.39 -26.82 2.24
N ASN A 40 -2.11 -27.09 3.33
CA ASN A 40 -3.07 -28.18 3.42
C ASN A 40 -4.53 -27.79 3.08
N HIS A 41 -4.72 -26.80 2.20
CA HIS A 41 -6.05 -26.25 1.87
C HIS A 41 -7.01 -27.25 1.23
N ALA A 42 -6.53 -28.40 0.74
CA ALA A 42 -7.41 -29.48 0.31
C ALA A 42 -8.35 -29.94 1.43
N SER A 43 -7.88 -29.90 2.69
CA SER A 43 -8.60 -30.40 3.87
C SER A 43 -8.78 -29.38 4.99
N VAL A 44 -8.10 -28.23 4.93
CA VAL A 44 -8.12 -27.23 6.02
C VAL A 44 -8.56 -25.88 5.51
N THR A 45 -9.62 -25.33 6.12
CA THR A 45 -9.99 -23.92 5.94
C THR A 45 -9.09 -23.05 6.82
N VAL A 46 -8.36 -22.13 6.18
CA VAL A 46 -7.49 -21.16 6.84
C VAL A 46 -8.05 -19.76 6.67
N VAL A 47 -8.05 -18.95 7.73
CA VAL A 47 -8.51 -17.55 7.68
C VAL A 47 -7.52 -16.66 8.41
N VAL A 48 -7.08 -15.58 7.76
CA VAL A 48 -6.12 -14.60 8.29
C VAL A 48 -6.72 -13.22 8.53
N ASP A 49 -7.90 -12.96 7.97
CA ASP A 49 -8.56 -11.66 7.97
C ASP A 49 -10.04 -11.83 8.35
N PRO A 50 -10.53 -11.10 9.37
CA PRO A 50 -11.93 -11.11 9.76
C PRO A 50 -12.93 -10.80 8.64
N ALA A 51 -12.51 -10.07 7.59
CA ALA A 51 -13.38 -9.78 6.44
C ALA A 51 -13.86 -11.04 5.71
N ASP A 52 -13.17 -12.17 5.87
CA ASP A 52 -13.55 -13.44 5.23
C ASP A 52 -14.53 -14.29 6.08
N TYR A 53 -14.85 -13.86 7.31
CA TYR A 53 -15.69 -14.65 8.21
C TYR A 53 -17.09 -14.90 7.65
N ALA A 54 -17.72 -13.89 7.06
CA ALA A 54 -19.06 -14.02 6.51
C ALA A 54 -19.12 -15.13 5.46
N VAL A 55 -18.21 -15.11 4.48
CA VAL A 55 -18.16 -16.11 3.40
C VAL A 55 -17.97 -17.53 3.95
N VAL A 56 -17.10 -17.69 4.96
CA VAL A 56 -16.86 -19.01 5.57
C VAL A 56 -18.08 -19.49 6.35
N LEU A 57 -18.71 -18.61 7.15
CA LEU A 57 -19.89 -18.94 7.94
C LEU A 57 -21.09 -19.29 7.05
N ASP A 58 -21.26 -18.58 5.92
CA ASP A 58 -22.33 -18.86 4.96
C ASP A 58 -22.16 -20.25 4.32
N GLU A 59 -20.94 -20.61 3.89
CA GLU A 59 -20.67 -21.94 3.33
C GLU A 59 -20.89 -23.06 4.36
N LEU A 60 -20.38 -22.86 5.59
CA LEU A 60 -20.57 -23.83 6.68
C LEU A 60 -22.06 -24.01 7.03
N SER A 61 -22.84 -22.93 7.06
CA SER A 61 -24.27 -23.00 7.38
C SER A 61 -25.09 -23.69 6.28
N ALA A 62 -24.66 -23.55 5.02
CA ALA A 62 -25.36 -24.11 3.87
C ALA A 62 -24.97 -25.57 3.58
N ASN A 63 -23.72 -25.95 3.78
CA ASN A 63 -23.17 -27.21 3.29
C ASN A 63 -22.48 -28.06 4.37
N ASP A 64 -22.46 -27.62 5.64
CA ASP A 64 -21.68 -28.18 6.76
C ASP A 64 -20.14 -28.17 6.54
N GLU A 65 -19.67 -27.74 5.37
CA GLU A 65 -18.26 -27.61 5.01
C GLU A 65 -18.02 -26.42 4.06
N THR A 66 -16.77 -25.97 4.00
CA THR A 66 -16.35 -25.00 2.98
C THR A 66 -16.12 -25.67 1.63
N THR A 67 -16.18 -24.90 0.55
CA THR A 67 -15.83 -25.40 -0.79
C THR A 67 -14.30 -25.48 -0.97
N TYR A 68 -13.85 -26.37 -1.85
CA TYR A 68 -12.43 -26.44 -2.22
C TYR A 68 -11.92 -25.11 -2.81
N GLU A 69 -12.73 -24.46 -3.65
CA GLU A 69 -12.42 -23.16 -4.26
C GLU A 69 -12.21 -22.07 -3.21
N THR A 70 -13.10 -21.97 -2.22
CA THR A 70 -12.93 -21.04 -1.10
C THR A 70 -11.66 -21.31 -0.31
N ARG A 71 -11.35 -22.58 0.01
CA ARG A 71 -10.10 -22.93 0.70
C ARG A 71 -8.86 -22.57 -0.12
N GLN A 72 -8.88 -22.79 -1.43
CA GLN A 72 -7.78 -22.43 -2.33
C GLN A 72 -7.57 -20.92 -2.38
N ARG A 73 -8.66 -20.14 -2.50
CA ARG A 73 -8.63 -18.66 -2.49
C ARG A 73 -8.05 -18.12 -1.17
N LEU A 74 -8.49 -18.67 -0.04
CA LEU A 74 -8.02 -18.30 1.28
C LEU A 74 -6.53 -18.67 1.48
N ALA A 75 -6.10 -19.83 1.00
CA ALA A 75 -4.69 -20.22 1.04
C ALA A 75 -3.80 -19.25 0.25
N ALA A 76 -4.24 -18.83 -0.94
CA ALA A 76 -3.52 -17.81 -1.71
C ALA A 76 -3.45 -16.46 -0.97
N LYS A 77 -4.53 -16.06 -0.28
CA LYS A 77 -4.55 -14.86 0.56
C LYS A 77 -3.56 -14.97 1.73
N VAL A 78 -3.50 -16.13 2.39
CA VAL A 78 -2.55 -16.38 3.48
C VAL A 78 -1.11 -16.22 3.02
N PHE A 79 -0.72 -16.82 1.89
CA PHE A 79 0.65 -16.69 1.41
C PHE A 79 1.02 -15.26 1.02
N ARG A 80 0.08 -14.47 0.46
CA ARG A 80 0.29 -13.03 0.26
C ARG A 80 0.47 -12.29 1.58
N HIS A 81 -0.36 -12.58 2.59
CA HIS A 81 -0.29 -11.95 3.90
C HIS A 81 1.04 -12.25 4.60
N THR A 82 1.48 -13.50 4.64
CA THR A 82 2.76 -13.86 5.27
C THR A 82 3.96 -13.33 4.48
N ALA A 83 3.89 -13.27 3.15
CA ALA A 83 4.95 -12.67 2.34
C ALA A 83 5.07 -11.16 2.60
N ALA A 84 3.94 -10.45 2.72
CA ALA A 84 3.93 -9.04 3.07
C ALA A 84 4.49 -8.79 4.48
N TYR A 85 4.14 -9.65 5.43
CA TYR A 85 4.64 -9.60 6.80
C TYR A 85 6.17 -9.74 6.86
N ASP A 86 6.71 -10.78 6.22
CA ASP A 86 8.15 -11.02 6.17
C ASP A 86 8.89 -9.92 5.39
N ALA A 87 8.29 -9.35 4.34
CA ALA A 87 8.86 -8.23 3.60
C ALA A 87 9.03 -6.98 4.47
N LEU A 88 8.07 -6.67 5.34
CA LEU A 88 8.16 -5.55 6.28
C LEU A 88 9.23 -5.76 7.34
N ILE A 89 9.35 -6.98 7.87
CA ILE A 89 10.40 -7.33 8.83
C ILE A 89 11.79 -7.20 8.18
N ALA A 90 11.93 -7.68 6.94
CA ALA A 90 13.17 -7.57 6.18
C ALA A 90 13.54 -6.10 5.89
N GLU A 91 12.57 -5.27 5.46
CA GLU A 91 12.78 -3.82 5.25
C GLU A 91 13.24 -3.14 6.55
N TYR A 92 12.60 -3.46 7.68
CA TYR A 92 12.98 -2.91 8.99
C TYR A 92 14.42 -3.29 9.38
N PHE A 93 14.79 -4.57 9.34
CA PHE A 93 16.15 -4.99 9.74
C PHE A 93 17.22 -4.47 8.79
N THR A 94 16.95 -4.42 7.48
CA THR A 94 17.86 -3.84 6.49
C THR A 94 18.17 -2.38 6.82
N ALA A 95 17.15 -1.61 7.21
CA ALA A 95 17.33 -0.23 7.66
C ALA A 95 18.13 -0.12 8.97
N GLN A 96 17.89 -1.00 9.95
CA GLN A 96 18.60 -1.00 11.23
C GLN A 96 20.12 -1.24 11.09
N VAL A 97 20.53 -2.06 10.11
CA VAL A 97 21.95 -2.32 9.84
C VAL A 97 22.58 -1.30 8.88
N GLY A 98 21.81 -0.31 8.41
CA GLY A 98 22.29 0.74 7.50
C GLY A 98 22.60 0.26 6.08
N GLU A 99 22.01 -0.86 5.65
CA GLU A 99 22.28 -1.45 4.34
C GLU A 99 21.43 -0.78 3.25
N ALA A 100 22.04 0.15 2.51
CA ALA A 100 21.33 0.94 1.48
C ALA A 100 21.10 0.19 0.15
N LYS A 101 21.86 -0.88 -0.12
CA LYS A 101 21.83 -1.63 -1.38
C LYS A 101 21.91 -3.13 -1.10
N PRO A 102 20.86 -3.73 -0.51
CA PRO A 102 20.86 -5.15 -0.19
C PRO A 102 20.96 -5.99 -1.47
N GLU A 103 21.52 -7.18 -1.35
CA GLU A 103 21.62 -8.15 -2.45
C GLU A 103 20.25 -8.65 -2.93
N LYS A 104 19.22 -8.49 -2.10
CA LYS A 104 17.84 -8.84 -2.41
C LYS A 104 16.87 -7.74 -1.97
N LEU A 105 16.11 -7.22 -2.92
CA LEU A 105 15.02 -6.28 -2.66
C LEU A 105 13.68 -7.02 -2.69
N THR A 106 12.97 -7.02 -1.57
CA THR A 106 11.62 -7.59 -1.44
C THR A 106 10.66 -6.47 -1.06
N LEU A 107 9.66 -6.22 -1.91
CA LEU A 107 8.71 -5.13 -1.72
C LEU A 107 7.29 -5.67 -1.58
N THR A 108 6.48 -5.01 -0.75
CA THR A 108 5.05 -5.30 -0.62
C THR A 108 4.23 -4.02 -0.78
N TYR A 109 3.04 -4.18 -1.35
CA TYR A 109 2.12 -3.08 -1.62
C TYR A 109 0.68 -3.52 -1.36
N ASP A 110 -0.13 -2.59 -0.89
CA ASP A 110 -1.55 -2.75 -0.68
C ASP A 110 -2.31 -2.10 -1.85
N LEU A 111 -3.34 -2.77 -2.38
CA LEU A 111 -4.22 -2.19 -3.38
C LEU A 111 -4.94 -0.98 -2.75
N LYS A 112 -4.74 0.22 -3.31
CA LYS A 112 -5.40 1.44 -2.84
C LYS A 112 -6.69 1.71 -3.61
N GLN A 113 -6.65 1.55 -4.93
CA GLN A 113 -7.80 1.83 -5.80
C GLN A 113 -7.68 1.01 -7.08
N ALA A 114 -8.77 0.37 -7.51
CA ALA A 114 -8.83 -0.22 -8.85
C ALA A 114 -8.97 0.89 -9.91
N MET A 115 -8.28 0.79 -11.04
CA MET A 115 -8.40 1.81 -12.09
C MET A 115 -9.42 1.40 -13.15
N ARG A 116 -10.08 2.39 -13.75
CA ARG A 116 -10.94 2.18 -14.92
C ARG A 116 -10.18 1.63 -16.14
N TYR A 117 -8.93 2.09 -16.29
CA TYR A 117 -7.98 1.72 -17.33
C TYR A 117 -6.62 2.34 -16.97
N GLY A 118 -5.56 1.92 -17.65
CA GLY A 118 -4.21 2.45 -17.54
C GLY A 118 -4.03 3.80 -18.23
N GLU A 119 -2.91 3.98 -18.91
CA GLU A 119 -2.63 5.23 -19.63
C GLU A 119 -3.63 5.46 -20.78
N ASN A 120 -4.07 4.36 -21.41
CA ASN A 120 -5.06 4.31 -22.48
C ASN A 120 -6.20 3.33 -22.17
N PRO A 121 -7.40 3.50 -22.74
CA PRO A 121 -8.60 2.70 -22.40
C PRO A 121 -8.47 1.18 -22.56
N GLN A 122 -7.59 0.71 -23.45
CA GLN A 122 -7.37 -0.71 -23.72
C GLN A 122 -6.39 -1.38 -22.73
N GLN A 123 -5.86 -0.64 -21.76
CA GLN A 123 -4.87 -1.14 -20.80
C GLN A 123 -5.54 -1.31 -19.43
N ASP A 124 -5.24 -2.41 -18.75
CA ASP A 124 -5.62 -2.60 -17.35
C ASP A 124 -4.62 -1.91 -16.42
N ALA A 125 -5.09 -1.38 -15.30
CA ALA A 125 -4.25 -0.81 -14.27
C ALA A 125 -4.94 -0.84 -12.91
N ASP A 126 -4.12 -0.78 -11.87
CA ASP A 126 -4.53 -0.66 -10.48
C ASP A 126 -3.53 0.25 -9.77
N PHE A 127 -4.01 1.01 -8.78
CA PHE A 127 -3.16 1.88 -7.98
C PHE A 127 -2.85 1.22 -6.64
N TYR A 128 -1.57 0.95 -6.43
CA TYR A 128 -1.04 0.35 -5.22
C TYR A 128 -0.27 1.37 -4.39
N GLN A 129 -0.34 1.23 -3.07
CA GLN A 129 0.44 2.02 -2.12
C GLN A 129 1.41 1.12 -1.35
N LYS A 130 2.57 1.66 -0.98
CA LYS A 130 3.49 0.94 -0.08
C LYS A 130 2.77 0.64 1.23
N ALA A 131 3.09 -0.51 1.82
CA ALA A 131 2.55 -0.87 3.13
C ALA A 131 2.92 0.17 4.20
N LEU A 132 4.16 0.67 4.19
CA LEU A 132 4.57 1.83 5.00
C LEU A 132 4.23 3.12 4.23
N PRO A 133 3.39 4.01 4.78
CA PRO A 133 3.00 5.24 4.10
C PRO A 133 4.21 6.13 3.83
N THR A 134 4.24 6.73 2.64
CA THR A 134 5.24 7.76 2.30
C THR A 134 4.59 9.13 2.48
N ASP A 135 5.18 9.97 3.33
CA ASP A 135 4.70 11.33 3.54
C ASP A 135 4.75 12.17 2.26
N TYR A 136 3.77 13.09 2.16
CA TYR A 136 3.60 14.01 1.05
C TYR A 136 3.48 13.33 -0.33
N SER A 137 3.03 12.08 -0.41
CA SER A 137 2.84 11.37 -1.69
C SER A 137 1.38 11.37 -2.16
N ILE A 138 1.14 11.22 -3.46
CA ILE A 138 -0.23 11.04 -3.97
C ILE A 138 -0.88 9.75 -3.42
N ALA A 139 -0.05 8.74 -3.12
CA ALA A 139 -0.48 7.50 -2.47
C ALA A 139 -0.93 7.71 -1.02
N SER A 140 -0.55 8.80 -0.35
CA SER A 140 -1.03 9.17 0.99
C SER A 140 -2.08 10.28 0.96
N ALA A 141 -2.43 10.82 -0.22
CA ALA A 141 -3.39 11.90 -0.34
C ALA A 141 -4.83 11.44 -0.07
N LYS A 142 -5.62 12.35 0.52
CA LYS A 142 -7.07 12.23 0.70
C LYS A 142 -7.78 13.08 -0.35
N GLN A 143 -8.57 12.44 -1.21
CA GLN A 143 -9.43 13.15 -2.14
C GLN A 143 -10.64 13.74 -1.39
N LEU A 144 -10.81 15.07 -1.45
CA LEU A 144 -11.89 15.78 -0.75
C LEU A 144 -13.13 16.00 -1.63
N ASN A 145 -12.97 15.98 -2.95
CA ASN A 145 -14.04 16.18 -3.94
C ASN A 145 -13.63 15.58 -5.29
N GLY A 146 -14.57 15.45 -6.22
CA GLY A 146 -14.38 15.02 -7.60
C GLY A 146 -14.65 13.54 -7.82
N LYS A 147 -14.65 13.14 -9.09
CA LYS A 147 -14.66 11.73 -9.48
C LYS A 147 -13.34 11.05 -9.12
N GLU A 148 -13.36 9.73 -9.03
CA GLU A 148 -12.13 8.94 -8.86
C GLU A 148 -11.06 9.31 -9.90
N LEU A 149 -9.83 9.43 -9.41
CA LEU A 149 -8.65 9.76 -10.21
C LEU A 149 -8.41 8.68 -11.26
N SER A 150 -8.07 9.11 -12.48
CA SER A 150 -7.54 8.20 -13.51
C SER A 150 -6.05 7.94 -13.29
N PHE A 151 -5.53 6.91 -13.97
CA PHE A 151 -4.09 6.62 -14.02
C PHE A 151 -3.26 7.87 -14.37
N ASN A 152 -3.67 8.61 -15.40
CA ASN A 152 -2.97 9.82 -15.82
C ASN A 152 -3.08 10.95 -14.79
N ASN A 153 -4.21 11.09 -14.09
CA ASN A 153 -4.33 12.07 -13.01
C ASN A 153 -3.39 11.75 -11.84
N ILE A 154 -3.22 10.47 -11.50
CA ILE A 154 -2.28 10.04 -10.45
C ILE A 154 -0.83 10.37 -10.88
N ARG A 155 -0.46 10.09 -12.14
CA ARG A 155 0.88 10.42 -12.65
C ARG A 155 1.15 11.92 -12.69
N ASP A 156 0.21 12.72 -13.19
CA ASP A 156 0.35 14.18 -13.25
C ASP A 156 0.43 14.79 -11.84
N ALA A 157 -0.37 14.29 -10.90
CA ALA A 157 -0.33 14.75 -9.52
C ALA A 157 0.97 14.36 -8.80
N ASP A 158 1.48 13.13 -8.99
CA ASP A 158 2.79 12.73 -8.44
C ASP A 158 3.92 13.59 -9.00
N ALA A 159 3.90 13.88 -10.31
CA ALA A 159 4.87 14.75 -10.95
C ALA A 159 4.81 16.17 -10.40
N ALA A 160 3.61 16.76 -10.27
CA ALA A 160 3.42 18.09 -9.68
C ALA A 160 3.97 18.16 -8.24
N ILE A 161 3.66 17.15 -7.42
CA ILE A 161 4.15 17.04 -6.03
C ILE A 161 5.68 16.94 -5.99
N ARG A 162 6.32 16.21 -6.91
CA ARG A 162 7.78 16.11 -6.97
C ARG A 162 8.43 17.43 -7.36
N ILE A 163 7.89 18.10 -8.37
CA ILE A 163 8.43 19.37 -8.87
C ILE A 163 8.30 20.46 -7.80
N ILE A 164 7.12 20.60 -7.18
CA ILE A 164 6.90 21.65 -6.18
C ILE A 164 7.81 21.49 -4.94
N ARG A 165 8.27 20.27 -4.61
CA ARG A 165 9.19 20.02 -3.49
C ARG A 165 10.57 20.65 -3.65
N ASP A 166 10.97 21.00 -4.87
CA ASP A 166 12.24 21.69 -5.13
C ASP A 166 12.16 23.19 -4.79
N PHE A 167 10.95 23.74 -4.64
CA PHE A 167 10.70 25.15 -4.34
C PHE A 167 10.29 25.32 -2.87
N LYS A 168 11.25 25.71 -2.02
CA LYS A 168 11.05 25.79 -0.56
C LYS A 168 10.97 27.21 0.00
N ASP A 169 11.43 28.19 -0.76
CA ASP A 169 11.70 29.52 -0.22
C ASP A 169 10.50 30.48 -0.34
N ARG A 170 9.52 30.18 -1.19
CA ARG A 170 8.38 31.06 -1.53
C ARG A 170 7.14 30.27 -1.93
N SER A 171 5.98 30.92 -1.85
CA SER A 171 4.71 30.39 -2.36
C SER A 171 4.85 30.03 -3.84
N THR A 172 4.53 28.79 -4.20
CA THR A 172 4.80 28.25 -5.54
C THR A 172 3.60 27.45 -6.04
N VAL A 173 3.26 27.63 -7.31
CA VAL A 173 2.23 26.87 -8.04
C VAL A 173 2.88 26.16 -9.21
N VAL A 174 2.55 24.88 -9.39
CA VAL A 174 3.07 24.03 -10.46
C VAL A 174 1.89 23.43 -11.23
N ALA A 175 1.73 23.82 -12.50
CA ALA A 175 0.70 23.32 -13.40
C ALA A 175 1.27 22.25 -14.34
N LEU A 176 0.62 21.09 -14.40
CA LEU A 176 1.07 19.90 -15.13
C LEU A 176 0.08 19.52 -16.21
N LYS A 177 0.61 19.06 -17.35
CA LYS A 177 -0.16 18.40 -18.40
C LYS A 177 0.67 17.28 -19.03
N HIS A 178 0.17 16.05 -18.98
CA HIS A 178 0.86 14.88 -19.53
C HIS A 178 2.31 14.76 -19.03
N MET A 179 2.48 14.88 -17.72
CA MET A 179 3.76 14.87 -16.98
C MET A 179 4.74 15.99 -17.31
N ASN A 180 4.34 16.97 -18.13
CA ASN A 180 5.17 18.12 -18.46
C ASN A 180 4.64 19.36 -17.74
N PRO A 181 5.51 20.17 -17.10
CA PRO A 181 5.09 21.45 -16.55
C PRO A 181 4.68 22.38 -17.68
N CYS A 182 3.44 22.84 -17.64
CA CYS A 182 2.94 23.86 -18.56
C CYS A 182 2.96 25.26 -17.94
N GLY A 183 3.20 25.37 -16.63
CA GLY A 183 3.40 26.65 -15.96
C GLY A 183 3.94 26.46 -14.55
N ILE A 184 4.85 27.35 -14.15
CA ILE A 184 5.39 27.40 -12.79
C ILE A 184 5.45 28.86 -12.38
N GLY A 185 4.72 29.20 -11.32
CA GLY A 185 4.69 30.54 -10.77
C GLY A 185 5.20 30.53 -9.34
N GLN A 186 6.04 31.50 -9.00
CA GLN A 186 6.56 31.68 -7.65
C GLN A 186 6.43 33.15 -7.25
N ALA A 187 5.85 33.41 -6.09
CA ALA A 187 5.62 34.75 -5.56
C ALA A 187 5.59 34.74 -4.03
N ASP A 188 5.41 35.91 -3.41
CA ASP A 188 5.35 36.02 -1.95
C ASP A 188 4.02 35.47 -1.41
N ASP A 189 2.94 35.52 -2.20
CA ASP A 189 1.64 34.93 -1.90
C ASP A 189 1.18 33.93 -2.97
N ILE A 190 0.21 33.08 -2.62
CA ILE A 190 -0.22 31.97 -3.49
C ILE A 190 -1.08 32.42 -4.68
N GLU A 191 -1.78 33.56 -4.57
CA GLU A 191 -2.66 34.09 -5.62
C GLU A 191 -1.82 34.64 -6.76
N THR A 192 -0.82 35.46 -6.45
CA THR A 192 0.15 35.95 -7.44
C THR A 192 0.94 34.81 -8.09
N ALA A 193 1.33 33.79 -7.30
CA ALA A 193 2.00 32.60 -7.83
C ALA A 193 1.10 31.80 -8.79
N TRP A 194 -0.21 31.77 -8.54
CA TRP A 194 -1.18 31.15 -9.43
C TRP A 194 -1.28 31.89 -10.76
N ASP A 195 -1.40 33.23 -10.72
CA ASP A 195 -1.48 34.05 -11.92
C ASP A 195 -0.26 33.86 -12.83
N TYR A 196 0.95 33.88 -12.26
CA TYR A 196 2.19 33.61 -13.01
C TYR A 196 2.22 32.21 -13.63
N ALA A 197 1.73 31.19 -12.92
CA ALA A 197 1.67 29.83 -13.47
C ALA A 197 0.63 29.69 -14.59
N TYR A 198 -0.49 30.41 -14.50
CA TYR A 198 -1.57 30.37 -15.48
C TYR A 198 -1.24 31.13 -16.78
N GLU A 199 -0.45 32.21 -16.68
CA GLU A 199 -0.03 33.05 -17.81
C GLU A 199 1.20 32.51 -18.57
N SER A 200 1.77 31.38 -18.15
CA SER A 200 2.96 30.74 -18.74
C SER A 200 2.76 30.16 -20.14
#